data_AF-A0A842VFK1-F1
#
_entry.id   AF-A0A842VFK1-F1
#
_cell.length_a   1.000
_cell.length_b   1.000
_cell.length_c   1.000
_cell.angle_alpha   90.00
_cell.angle_beta   90.00
_cell.angle_gamma   90.00
#
_symmetry.space_group_name_H-M   'P 1'
#
loop_
_entity.id
_entity.type
_entity.pdbx_description
1 polymer ?
#
loop_
_entity_poly.entity_id
_entity_poly.type
_entity_poly.pdbx_seq_one_letter_code
_entity_poly.pdbx_strand_id
1 'polypeptide(L)'
;MPNYKKKTLIIVWILIFIVVTIFSVIGSILFANFWFLFLPLSLILIVAFQAMSEQFWTPKKYCPRCQAPVTIYSEYCRNCGLKLINKCPNCGHYQDAKLKECSNCGYKYRLTEMARQKEDIDYQVDYQVIKKGQNLPEKANFCPHCGSTLKNQDYSRGCPHCGKKVD
;
A
#
# COMPACT_ATOMS: atom_id res chain seq x y z
N MET A 1 6.01 -8.83 17.43
CA MET A 1 5.49 -9.93 16.58
C MET A 1 6.57 -10.85 15.92
N PRO A 2 7.77 -11.11 16.49
CA PRO A 2 8.77 -11.97 15.83
C PRO A 2 8.62 -13.48 16.12
N ASN A 3 7.95 -13.87 17.21
CA ASN A 3 7.95 -15.26 17.69
C ASN A 3 7.09 -16.23 16.86
N TYR A 4 6.03 -15.74 16.19
CA TYR A 4 5.15 -16.58 15.37
C TYR A 4 5.85 -17.09 14.11
N LYS A 5 6.59 -16.22 13.40
CA LYS A 5 7.32 -16.62 12.18
C LYS A 5 8.39 -17.68 12.45
N LYS A 6 9.09 -17.61 13.59
CA LYS A 6 10.14 -18.58 13.96
C LYS A 6 9.56 -19.97 14.21
N LYS A 7 8.41 -20.08 14.89
CA LYS A 7 7.75 -21.36 15.14
C LYS A 7 7.21 -22.01 13.86
N THR A 8 6.56 -21.25 12.98
CA THR A 8 6.05 -21.77 11.71
C THR A 8 7.18 -22.25 10.79
N LEU A 9 8.30 -21.51 10.76
CA LEU A 9 9.47 -21.90 9.96
C LEU A 9 10.12 -23.19 10.49
N ILE A 10 10.24 -23.36 11.80
CA ILE A 10 10.75 -24.61 12.40
C ILE A 10 9.83 -25.80 12.10
N ILE A 11 8.51 -25.64 12.22
CA ILE A 11 7.55 -26.72 11.95
C ILE A 11 7.63 -27.16 10.47
N VAL A 12 7.74 -26.21 9.55
CA VAL A 12 7.88 -26.50 8.12
C VAL A 12 9.16 -27.28 7.84
N TRP A 13 10.29 -26.89 8.44
CA TRP A 13 11.55 -27.61 8.29
C TRP A 13 11.50 -29.03 8.87
N ILE A 14 10.81 -29.23 10.00
CA ILE A 14 10.62 -30.57 10.58
C ILE A 14 9.77 -31.45 9.66
N LEU A 15 8.66 -30.94 9.12
CA LEU A 15 7.81 -31.69 8.19
C LEU A 15 8.55 -32.06 6.91
N ILE A 16 9.36 -31.13 6.38
CA ILE A 16 10.20 -31.39 5.21
C ILE A 16 11.21 -32.50 5.50
N PHE A 17 11.90 -32.44 6.64
CA PHE A 17 12.89 -33.44 7.02
C PHE A 17 12.24 -34.82 7.16
N ILE A 18 11.06 -34.90 7.78
CA ILE A 18 10.30 -36.15 7.92
C ILE A 18 9.92 -36.71 6.54
N VAL A 19 9.36 -35.88 5.64
CA VAL A 19 8.97 -36.33 4.29
C VAL A 19 10.19 -36.80 3.49
N VAL A 20 11.31 -36.08 3.54
CA VAL A 20 12.56 -36.48 2.86
C VAL A 20 13.08 -37.80 3.40
N THR A 21 13.12 -37.98 4.73
CA THR A 21 13.60 -39.23 5.33
C THR A 21 12.70 -40.42 5.00
N ILE A 22 11.38 -40.24 4.99
CA ILE A 22 10.43 -41.29 4.62
C ILE A 22 10.58 -41.66 3.14
N PHE A 23 10.61 -40.67 2.25
CA PHE A 23 10.75 -40.90 0.80
C PHE A 23 12.10 -41.51 0.44
N SER A 24 13.14 -41.08 1.17
CA SER A 24 14.46 -41.70 1.18
C SER A 24 14.26 -43.16 1.59
N VAL A 25 14.02 -43.52 2.85
CA VAL A 25 13.91 -44.93 3.32
C VAL A 25 13.04 -45.83 2.42
N ILE A 26 11.86 -45.38 2.01
CA ILE A 26 10.97 -46.13 1.10
C ILE A 26 11.62 -46.39 -0.26
N GLY A 27 12.34 -45.42 -0.82
CA GLY A 27 13.09 -45.58 -2.06
C GLY A 27 14.20 -46.64 -1.97
N SER A 28 14.83 -46.84 -0.80
CA SER A 28 15.91 -47.85 -0.61
C SER A 28 15.32 -49.24 -0.60
N ILE A 29 14.15 -49.34 0.01
CA ILE A 29 13.45 -50.61 0.21
C ILE A 29 12.82 -51.06 -1.11
N LEU A 30 12.24 -50.14 -1.90
CA LEU A 30 11.50 -50.48 -3.10
C LEU A 30 12.34 -50.50 -4.39
N PHE A 31 13.42 -49.70 -4.47
CA PHE A 31 14.21 -49.54 -5.68
C PHE A 31 15.71 -49.49 -5.34
N ALA A 32 16.30 -50.65 -5.03
CA ALA A 32 17.70 -50.82 -4.63
C ALA A 32 18.74 -50.12 -5.54
N ASN A 33 18.41 -49.85 -6.81
CA ASN A 33 19.32 -49.22 -7.78
C ASN A 33 18.96 -47.76 -8.17
N PHE A 34 17.80 -47.23 -7.78
CA PHE A 34 17.31 -45.92 -8.27
C PHE A 34 17.29 -44.81 -7.20
N TRP A 35 17.84 -45.09 -6.01
CA TRP A 35 17.91 -44.19 -4.86
C TRP A 35 18.42 -42.77 -5.17
N PHE A 36 19.45 -42.67 -6.01
CA PHE A 36 20.08 -41.38 -6.35
C PHE A 36 19.19 -40.45 -7.20
N LEU A 37 18.14 -40.98 -7.84
CA LEU A 37 17.22 -40.18 -8.66
C LEU A 37 16.08 -39.56 -7.84
N PHE A 38 15.69 -40.20 -6.74
CA PHE A 38 14.62 -39.69 -5.88
C PHE A 38 15.08 -38.57 -4.93
N LEU A 39 16.34 -38.56 -4.53
CA LEU A 39 16.92 -37.52 -3.66
C LEU A 39 16.88 -36.11 -4.29
N PRO A 40 17.38 -35.88 -5.53
CA PRO A 40 17.29 -34.58 -6.16
C PRO A 40 15.84 -34.21 -6.51
N LEU A 41 15.01 -35.19 -6.91
CA LEU A 41 13.60 -34.95 -7.24
C LEU A 41 12.79 -34.45 -6.03
N SER A 42 13.02 -35.03 -4.85
CA SER A 42 12.35 -34.59 -3.62
C SER A 42 12.81 -33.18 -3.21
N LEU A 43 14.11 -32.89 -3.32
CA LEU A 43 14.66 -31.56 -3.06
C LEU A 43 14.06 -30.50 -4.00
N ILE A 44 13.93 -30.82 -5.28
CA ILE A 44 13.32 -29.91 -6.28
C ILE A 44 11.84 -29.66 -5.95
N LEU A 45 11.09 -30.69 -5.57
CA LEU A 45 9.69 -30.56 -5.13
C LEU A 45 9.54 -29.66 -3.90
N ILE A 46 10.47 -29.77 -2.93
CA ILE A 46 10.47 -28.94 -1.73
C ILE A 46 10.73 -27.48 -2.08
N VAL A 47 11.71 -27.19 -2.93
CA VAL A 47 12.03 -25.82 -3.36
C VAL A 47 10.84 -25.20 -4.12
N ALA A 48 10.19 -25.97 -4.99
CA ALA A 48 8.98 -25.53 -5.68
C ALA A 48 7.83 -25.23 -4.70
N PHE A 49 7.62 -26.09 -3.70
CA PHE A 49 6.58 -25.90 -2.69
C PHE A 49 6.87 -24.68 -1.79
N GLN A 50 8.13 -24.46 -1.41
CA GLN A 50 8.55 -23.30 -0.63
C GLN A 50 8.30 -22.00 -1.40
N ALA A 51 8.73 -21.91 -2.66
CA ALA A 51 8.50 -20.74 -3.50
C ALA A 51 7.00 -20.43 -3.67
N MET A 52 6.17 -21.46 -3.82
CA MET A 52 4.72 -21.29 -3.96
C MET A 52 4.06 -20.88 -2.64
N SER A 53 4.60 -21.31 -1.50
CA SER A 53 4.03 -20.97 -0.19
C SER A 53 4.18 -19.47 0.15
N GLU A 54 5.25 -18.80 -0.26
CA GLU A 54 5.50 -17.39 0.10
C GLU A 54 4.42 -16.43 -0.44
N GLN A 55 3.83 -16.75 -1.58
CA GLN A 55 2.76 -15.94 -2.20
C GLN A 55 1.44 -16.01 -1.41
N PHE A 56 1.17 -17.10 -0.69
CA PHE A 56 -0.10 -17.29 0.00
C PHE A 56 -0.20 -16.52 1.33
N TRP A 57 0.92 -16.13 1.93
CA TRP A 57 0.96 -15.54 3.28
C TRP A 57 1.25 -14.03 3.30
N THR A 58 0.98 -13.30 2.21
CA THR A 58 0.95 -11.83 2.31
C THR A 58 -0.31 -11.43 3.08
N PRO A 59 -0.21 -10.84 4.28
CA PRO A 59 -1.39 -10.42 5.02
C PRO A 59 -2.14 -9.37 4.18
N LYS A 60 -3.41 -9.65 3.91
CA LYS A 60 -4.32 -8.77 3.19
C LYS A 60 -5.04 -7.88 4.22
N LYS A 61 -5.10 -6.59 3.96
CA LYS A 61 -5.92 -5.62 4.72
C LYS A 61 -7.00 -5.04 3.80
N TYR A 62 -8.11 -4.61 4.37
CA TYR A 62 -9.18 -3.98 3.60
C TYR A 62 -9.04 -2.46 3.63
N CYS A 63 -9.28 -1.83 2.49
CA CYS A 63 -9.29 -0.37 2.42
C CYS A 63 -10.44 0.19 3.29
N PRO A 64 -10.19 1.16 4.18
CA PRO A 64 -11.25 1.70 5.04
C PRO A 64 -12.29 2.54 4.28
N ARG A 65 -11.99 2.98 3.05
CA ARG A 65 -12.90 3.81 2.23
C ARG A 65 -13.77 3.00 1.28
N CYS A 66 -13.16 2.06 0.55
CA CYS A 66 -13.84 1.30 -0.50
C CYS A 66 -13.94 -0.20 -0.24
N GLN A 67 -13.41 -0.69 0.90
CA GLN A 67 -13.40 -2.11 1.28
C GLN A 67 -12.75 -3.06 0.26
N ALA A 68 -12.01 -2.53 -0.72
CA ALA A 68 -11.23 -3.36 -1.62
C ALA A 68 -10.10 -4.09 -0.87
N PRO A 69 -9.73 -5.31 -1.29
CA PRO A 69 -8.59 -6.03 -0.73
C PRO A 69 -7.29 -5.35 -1.15
N VAL A 70 -6.43 -5.06 -0.18
CA VAL A 70 -5.17 -4.33 -0.38
C VAL A 70 -4.04 -4.98 0.42
N THR A 71 -2.82 -4.96 -0.13
CA THR A 71 -1.63 -5.49 0.56
C THR A 71 -1.22 -4.57 1.72
N ILE A 72 -0.63 -5.10 2.80
CA ILE A 72 -0.14 -4.24 3.91
C ILE A 72 0.94 -3.24 3.49
N TYR A 73 1.67 -3.52 2.40
CA TYR A 73 2.80 -2.74 1.90
C TYR A 73 2.44 -1.66 0.87
N SER A 74 1.19 -1.56 0.44
CA SER A 74 0.80 -0.56 -0.56
C SER A 74 0.62 0.81 0.08
N GLU A 75 1.31 1.81 -0.45
CA GLU A 75 1.18 3.21 -0.01
C GLU A 75 -0.19 3.80 -0.34
N TYR A 76 -0.79 3.38 -1.46
CA TYR A 76 -2.07 3.87 -1.97
C TYR A 76 -3.01 2.72 -2.31
N CYS A 77 -4.31 2.94 -2.12
CA CYS A 77 -5.34 2.02 -2.60
C CYS A 77 -5.54 2.18 -4.11
N ARG A 78 -5.35 1.11 -4.88
CA ARG A 78 -5.54 1.13 -6.35
C ARG A 78 -6.98 1.41 -6.79
N ASN A 79 -7.97 1.16 -5.93
CA ASN A 79 -9.38 1.34 -6.26
C ASN A 79 -9.91 2.74 -5.95
N CYS A 80 -9.39 3.42 -4.92
CA CYS A 80 -9.93 4.71 -4.47
C CYS A 80 -8.90 5.82 -4.28
N GLY A 81 -7.61 5.56 -4.52
CA GLY A 81 -6.52 6.54 -4.39
C GLY A 81 -6.15 6.92 -2.96
N LEU A 82 -6.82 6.37 -1.93
CA LEU A 82 -6.54 6.70 -0.53
C LEU A 82 -5.12 6.28 -0.13
N LYS A 83 -4.37 7.18 0.50
CA LYS A 83 -3.08 6.88 1.11
C LYS A 83 -3.27 6.04 2.39
N LEU A 84 -2.69 4.84 2.41
CA LEU A 84 -2.87 3.85 3.46
C LEU A 84 -1.72 3.84 4.46
N ILE A 85 -0.52 4.26 4.05
CA ILE A 85 0.69 4.22 4.86
C ILE A 85 1.27 5.62 4.98
N ASN A 86 1.56 6.03 6.21
CA ASN A 86 2.19 7.31 6.53
C ASN A 86 3.54 7.04 7.19
N LYS A 87 4.53 7.88 6.87
CA LYS A 87 5.84 7.89 7.53
C LYS A 87 5.75 8.75 8.78
N CYS A 88 6.15 8.22 9.93
CA CYS A 88 6.21 9.00 11.16
C CYS A 88 7.23 10.15 11.00
N PRO A 89 6.86 11.42 11.29
CA PRO A 89 7.80 12.53 11.18
C PRO A 89 8.91 12.48 12.23
N ASN A 90 8.68 11.83 13.38
CA ASN A 90 9.64 11.78 14.49
C ASN A 90 10.66 10.64 14.35
N CYS A 91 10.22 9.43 13.96
CA CYS A 91 11.10 8.25 13.90
C CYS A 91 11.29 7.67 12.50
N GLY A 92 10.60 8.19 11.49
CA GLY A 92 10.70 7.70 10.12
C GLY A 92 10.08 6.32 9.86
N HIS A 93 9.43 5.70 10.85
CA HIS A 93 8.80 4.38 10.69
C HIS A 93 7.51 4.47 9.86
N TYR A 94 7.29 3.48 8.98
CA TYR A 94 6.08 3.39 8.16
C TYR A 94 4.96 2.70 8.92
N GLN A 95 3.78 3.31 8.94
CA GLN A 95 2.64 2.79 9.69
C GLN A 95 1.30 3.15 9.05
N ASP A 96 0.24 2.46 9.44
CA ASP A 96 -1.10 2.74 8.94
C ASP A 96 -1.55 4.15 9.32
N ALA A 97 -2.18 4.83 8.35
CA ALA A 97 -2.65 6.21 8.50
C ALA A 97 -3.72 6.38 9.62
N LYS A 98 -4.33 5.30 10.11
CA LYS A 98 -5.35 5.31 11.17
C LYS A 98 -4.80 5.34 12.61
N LEU A 99 -3.51 5.12 12.80
CA LEU A 99 -2.93 5.04 14.13
C LEU A 99 -2.90 6.42 14.80
N LYS A 100 -3.47 6.52 16.01
CA LYS A 100 -3.45 7.74 16.84
C LYS A 100 -2.05 8.07 17.36
N GLU A 101 -1.20 7.06 17.47
CA GLU A 101 0.16 7.16 17.98
C GLU A 101 1.11 6.25 17.21
N CYS A 102 2.39 6.59 17.21
CA CYS A 102 3.41 5.75 16.59
C CYS A 102 3.78 4.58 17.51
N SER A 103 3.64 3.35 17.03
CA SER A 103 3.99 2.14 17.78
C SER A 103 5.49 2.01 18.08
N ASN A 104 6.34 2.79 17.41
CA ASN A 104 7.79 2.72 17.58
C ASN A 104 8.35 3.82 18.51
N CYS A 105 7.80 5.05 18.44
CA CYS A 105 8.35 6.19 19.20
C CYS A 105 7.33 6.91 20.08
N GLY A 106 6.07 6.47 20.12
CA GLY A 106 5.01 7.09 20.93
C GLY A 106 4.56 8.47 20.43
N TYR A 107 4.99 8.90 19.23
CA TYR A 107 4.55 10.17 18.66
C TYR A 107 3.04 10.16 18.43
N LYS A 108 2.33 11.05 19.12
CA LYS A 108 0.87 11.20 18.99
C LYS A 108 0.58 12.02 17.75
N TYR A 109 -0.08 11.41 16.77
CA TYR A 109 -0.59 12.15 15.62
C TYR A 109 -1.72 13.03 16.13
N ARG A 110 -1.57 14.35 16.02
CA ARG A 110 -2.70 15.26 16.16
C ARG A 110 -3.63 14.93 15.00
N LEU A 111 -4.61 14.06 15.24
CA LEU A 111 -5.73 13.85 14.34
C LEU A 111 -6.52 15.16 14.33
N THR A 112 -6.01 16.17 13.65
CA THR A 112 -6.81 17.31 13.24
C THR A 112 -7.82 16.77 12.24
N GLU A 113 -8.99 16.42 12.77
CA GLU A 113 -10.31 16.55 12.14
C GLU A 113 -10.62 15.67 10.90
N MET A 114 -9.67 14.93 10.33
CA MET A 114 -9.95 14.08 9.17
C MET A 114 -10.49 12.67 9.50
N ALA A 115 -10.59 12.31 10.79
CA ALA A 115 -11.09 11.00 11.22
C ALA A 115 -12.49 11.04 11.88
N ARG A 116 -13.11 12.22 12.01
CA ARG A 116 -14.43 12.40 12.62
C ARG A 116 -15.46 13.07 11.69
N GLN A 117 -15.26 13.06 10.39
CA GLN A 117 -16.24 13.59 9.43
C GLN A 117 -16.60 12.53 8.41
N LYS A 118 -17.17 11.45 8.93
CA LYS A 118 -18.11 10.62 8.20
C LYS A 118 -19.31 10.37 9.10
N GLU A 119 -19.91 11.45 9.55
CA GLU A 119 -21.30 11.53 9.98
C GLU A 119 -21.66 13.01 9.85
N ASP A 120 -22.34 13.31 8.75
CA ASP A 120 -23.00 14.59 8.46
C ASP A 120 -22.11 15.82 8.20
N ILE A 121 -21.49 15.90 7.01
CA ILE A 121 -21.43 17.15 6.23
C ILE A 121 -21.47 16.77 4.76
N ASP A 122 -22.58 17.12 4.11
CA ASP A 122 -22.69 17.33 2.67
C ASP A 122 -21.66 18.38 2.24
N TYR A 123 -20.43 17.94 1.93
CA TYR A 123 -19.40 18.83 1.41
C TYR A 123 -19.61 18.98 -0.09
N GLN A 124 -20.60 19.82 -0.43
CA GLN A 124 -20.77 20.41 -1.74
C GLN A 124 -19.54 21.29 -2.02
N VAL A 125 -18.59 20.79 -2.81
CA VAL A 125 -17.65 21.69 -3.47
C VAL A 125 -18.44 22.39 -4.56
N ASP A 126 -18.80 23.65 -4.34
CA ASP A 126 -19.44 24.52 -5.32
C ASP A 126 -18.45 24.83 -6.45
N TYR A 127 -18.28 23.88 -7.36
CA TYR A 127 -17.79 24.18 -8.69
C TYR A 127 -18.97 24.73 -9.49
N GLN A 128 -19.03 26.05 -9.66
CA GLN A 128 -19.94 26.70 -10.60
C GLN A 128 -19.56 26.25 -12.02
N VAL A 129 -20.27 25.25 -12.56
CA VAL A 129 -20.14 24.85 -13.96
C VAL A 129 -20.74 25.96 -14.81
N ILE A 130 -19.89 26.83 -15.35
CA ILE A 130 -20.31 27.92 -16.24
C ILE A 130 -20.96 27.29 -17.47
N LYS A 131 -22.29 27.46 -17.58
CA LYS A 131 -23.07 26.99 -18.73
C LYS A 131 -22.71 27.81 -19.95
N LYS A 132 -22.73 27.18 -21.13
CA LYS A 132 -22.48 27.83 -22.42
C LYS A 132 -23.44 29.02 -22.59
N GLY A 133 -22.92 30.25 -22.52
CA GLY A 133 -23.69 31.50 -22.60
C GLY A 133 -23.68 32.37 -21.33
N GLN A 134 -23.04 31.95 -20.24
CA GLN A 134 -22.81 32.80 -19.05
C GLN A 134 -21.53 33.64 -19.20
N ASN A 135 -21.52 34.83 -18.59
CA ASN A 135 -20.33 35.69 -18.54
C ASN A 135 -19.24 35.02 -17.69
N LEU A 136 -18.02 34.96 -18.23
CA LEU A 136 -16.86 34.47 -17.49
C LEU A 136 -16.58 35.38 -16.27
N PRO A 137 -16.03 34.83 -15.18
CA PRO A 137 -15.58 35.64 -14.05
C PRO A 137 -14.52 36.64 -14.53
N GLU A 138 -14.64 37.87 -14.04
CA GLU A 138 -13.75 38.98 -14.40
C GLU A 138 -12.28 38.73 -14.03
N LYS A 139 -12.02 37.83 -13.07
CA LYS A 139 -10.66 37.43 -12.65
C LYS A 139 -10.51 35.91 -12.68
N ALA A 140 -9.50 35.44 -13.40
CA ALA A 140 -9.16 34.02 -13.47
C ALA A 140 -8.52 33.52 -12.16
N ASN A 141 -8.93 32.35 -11.69
CA ASN A 141 -8.38 31.72 -10.48
C ASN A 141 -7.03 31.02 -10.69
N PHE A 142 -6.68 30.71 -11.94
CA PHE A 142 -5.46 29.98 -12.31
C PHE A 142 -4.84 30.57 -13.57
N CYS A 143 -3.51 30.56 -13.64
CA CYS A 143 -2.80 30.99 -14.84
C CYS A 143 -2.85 29.88 -15.91
N PRO A 144 -3.28 30.19 -17.16
CA PRO A 144 -3.36 29.19 -18.23
C PRO A 144 -1.99 28.71 -18.72
N HIS A 145 -0.92 29.46 -18.44
CA HIS A 145 0.43 29.11 -18.91
C HIS A 145 1.24 28.27 -17.93
N CYS A 146 1.02 28.42 -16.62
CA CYS A 146 1.82 27.73 -15.59
C CYS A 146 1.01 27.01 -14.52
N GLY A 147 -0.31 27.18 -14.49
CA GLY A 147 -1.19 26.55 -13.50
C GLY A 147 -1.09 27.11 -12.09
N SER A 148 -0.33 28.18 -11.85
CA SER A 148 -0.25 28.81 -10.53
C SER A 148 -1.59 29.41 -10.12
N THR A 149 -1.92 29.34 -8.84
CA THR A 149 -3.16 29.92 -8.30
C THR A 149 -3.05 31.44 -8.23
N LEU A 150 -4.03 32.09 -8.84
CA LEU A 150 -4.20 33.52 -8.91
C LEU A 150 -5.30 33.94 -7.93
N LYS A 151 -5.04 33.86 -6.62
CA LYS A 151 -6.01 34.26 -5.57
C LYS A 151 -6.29 35.77 -5.55
N ASN A 152 -7.23 36.27 -6.34
CA ASN A 152 -7.78 37.64 -6.27
C ASN A 152 -6.76 38.82 -6.22
N GLN A 153 -5.51 38.63 -6.62
CA GLN A 153 -4.53 39.71 -6.79
C GLN A 153 -4.68 40.36 -8.17
N ASP A 154 -4.06 41.51 -8.36
CA ASP A 154 -4.05 42.18 -9.67
C ASP A 154 -2.87 41.68 -10.51
N TYR A 155 -3.19 40.95 -11.58
CA TYR A 155 -2.23 40.36 -12.52
C TYR A 155 -2.13 41.12 -13.84
N SER A 156 -2.55 42.40 -13.85
CA SER A 156 -2.57 43.25 -15.06
C SER A 156 -1.20 43.42 -15.72
N ARG A 157 -0.12 43.26 -14.96
CA ARG A 157 1.27 43.29 -15.46
C ARG A 157 1.83 41.92 -15.85
N GLY A 158 1.10 40.83 -15.60
CA GLY A 158 1.53 39.45 -15.80
C GLY A 158 1.44 38.60 -14.53
N CYS A 159 1.47 37.28 -14.72
CA CYS A 159 1.48 36.31 -13.64
C CYS A 159 2.78 36.43 -12.79
N PRO A 160 2.70 36.47 -11.45
CA PRO A 160 3.87 36.60 -10.58
C PRO A 160 4.81 35.39 -10.62
N HIS A 161 4.33 34.24 -11.10
CA HIS A 161 5.11 33.01 -11.14
C HIS A 161 5.78 32.75 -12.49
N CYS A 162 5.15 33.14 -13.60
CA CYS A 162 5.66 32.86 -14.94
C CYS A 162 5.91 34.10 -15.80
N GLY A 163 5.53 35.29 -15.34
CA GLY A 163 5.72 36.56 -16.04
C GLY A 163 4.86 36.76 -17.29
N LYS A 164 4.10 35.73 -17.73
CA LYS A 164 3.19 35.84 -18.88
C LYS A 164 1.89 36.54 -18.50
N LYS A 165 1.30 37.29 -19.42
CA LYS A 165 -0.01 37.89 -19.24
C LYS A 165 -1.07 36.81 -19.03
N VAL A 166 -2.03 37.12 -18.16
CA VAL A 166 -3.15 36.24 -17.85
C VAL A 166 -4.34 36.84 -18.59
N ASP A 167 -4.62 36.29 -19.76
CA ASP A 167 -5.75 36.66 -20.62
C ASP A 167 -6.94 35.71 -20.40
#